data_AF-A0A536X6H6-F1
#
_entry.id   AF-A0A536X6H6-F1
#
_cell.length_a   1.000
_cell.length_b   1.000
_cell.length_c   1.000
_cell.angle_alpha   90.00
_cell.angle_beta   90.00
_cell.angle_gamma   90.00
#
_symmetry.space_group_name_H-M   'P 1'
#
loop_
_entity.id
_entity.type
_entity.pdbx_description
1 polymer ?
#
loop_
_entity_poly.entity_id
_entity_poly.type
_entity_poly.pdbx_seq_one_letter_code
_entity_poly.pdbx_strand_id
1 'polypeptide(L)'
;EFENVRSDRGAVAEYDDLLDRVLHSIQDSLKPSLAMIHGYCLGGGVEIALACDLRYCGQSAQFGIPAAKLGLGYNIEGHKR
;
A
#
# COMPACT_ATOMS: atom_id res chain seq x y z
N GLU A 1 -2.20 -2.37 17.00
CA GLU A 1 -0.97 -2.22 16.18
C GLU A 1 -0.84 -0.80 15.62
N PHE A 2 -1.83 -0.31 14.85
CA PHE A 2 -1.86 1.07 14.33
C PHE A 2 -1.55 2.17 15.35
N GLU A 3 -2.14 2.13 16.56
CA GLU A 3 -1.88 3.13 17.61
C GLU A 3 -0.44 3.13 18.15
N ASN A 4 0.26 1.99 18.16
CA ASN A 4 1.59 1.90 18.76
C ASN A 4 2.71 2.21 17.76
N VAL A 5 2.50 1.93 16.46
CA VAL A 5 3.53 2.10 15.42
C VAL A 5 3.44 3.48 14.76
N ARG A 6 2.31 4.18 14.87
CA ARG A 6 2.09 5.50 14.25
C ARG A 6 1.71 6.61 15.25
N SER A 7 2.01 6.44 16.54
CA SER A 7 1.75 7.44 17.59
C SER A 7 2.84 8.50 17.72
N ASP A 8 4.04 8.22 17.24
CA ASP A 8 5.16 9.16 17.24
C ASP A 8 5.57 9.53 15.80
N ARG A 9 5.99 10.79 15.61
CA ARG A 9 6.41 11.28 14.30
C ARG A 9 7.64 10.56 13.76
N GLY A 10 8.57 10.15 14.61
CA GLY A 10 9.74 9.37 14.20
C GLY A 10 9.33 7.97 13.71
N ALA A 11 8.44 7.31 14.45
CA ALA A 11 7.92 6.00 14.07
C ALA A 11 7.11 6.01 12.75
N VAL A 12 6.37 7.09 12.48
CA VAL A 12 5.68 7.28 11.19
C VAL A 12 6.69 7.40 10.04
N ALA A 13 7.74 8.20 10.20
CA ALA A 13 8.74 8.39 9.16
C ALA A 13 9.52 7.10 8.85
N GLU A 14 9.92 6.34 9.87
CA GLU A 14 10.60 5.04 9.68
C GLU A 14 9.71 4.04 8.95
N TYR A 15 8.42 4.03 9.26
CA TYR A 15 7.43 3.18 8.59
C TYR A 15 7.23 3.59 7.14
N ASP A 16 7.14 4.90 6.85
CA ASP A 16 6.96 5.40 5.50
C ASP A 16 8.21 5.12 4.64
N ASP A 17 9.43 5.28 5.19
CA ASP A 17 10.68 4.91 4.50
C ASP A 17 10.78 3.41 4.20
N LEU A 18 10.26 2.57 5.09
CA LEU A 18 10.19 1.13 4.85
C LEU A 18 9.19 0.82 3.73
N LEU A 19 8.00 1.40 3.76
CA LEU A 19 6.99 1.21 2.74
C LEU A 19 7.49 1.67 1.37
N ASP A 20 8.09 2.86 1.28
CA ASP A 20 8.62 3.38 0.02
C ASP A 20 9.62 2.40 -0.60
N ARG A 21 10.55 1.85 0.19
CA ARG A 21 11.51 0.85 -0.31
C ARG A 21 10.84 -0.41 -0.85
N VAL A 22 9.80 -0.90 -0.16
CA VAL A 22 9.07 -2.11 -0.58
C VAL A 22 8.30 -1.84 -1.86
N LEU A 23 7.57 -0.73 -1.94
CA LEU A 23 6.75 -0.40 -3.10
C LEU A 23 7.61 -0.15 -4.35
N HIS A 24 8.72 0.59 -4.22
CA HIS A 24 9.66 0.78 -5.32
C HIS A 24 10.28 -0.55 -5.79
N SER A 25 10.55 -1.50 -4.89
CA SER A 25 11.09 -2.80 -5.31
C SER A 25 10.15 -3.59 -6.22
N ILE A 26 8.84 -3.37 -6.11
CA ILE A 26 7.82 -3.96 -6.99
C ILE A 26 7.71 -3.15 -8.27
N GLN A 27 7.65 -1.82 -8.18
CA GLN A 27 7.51 -0.91 -9.32
C GLN A 27 8.71 -1.00 -10.28
N ASP A 28 9.93 -1.09 -9.74
CA ASP A 28 11.18 -1.14 -10.51
C ASP A 28 11.58 -2.57 -10.91
N SER A 29 10.73 -3.55 -10.63
CA SER A 29 10.98 -4.93 -11.01
C SER A 29 11.16 -5.05 -12.53
N LEU A 30 12.25 -5.69 -12.96
CA LEU A 30 12.50 -6.00 -14.37
C LEU A 30 11.50 -7.01 -14.97
N LYS A 31 10.68 -7.65 -14.12
CA LYS A 31 9.64 -8.59 -14.52
C LYS A 31 8.26 -7.98 -14.28
N PRO A 32 7.29 -8.18 -15.20
CA PRO A 32 5.92 -7.73 -14.99
C PRO A 32 5.34 -8.28 -13.69
N SER A 33 4.69 -7.41 -12.92
CA SER A 33 4.09 -7.71 -11.63
C SER A 33 2.55 -7.74 -11.73
N LEU A 34 1.94 -8.74 -11.09
CA LEU A 34 0.48 -8.94 -11.09
C LEU A 34 -0.03 -9.06 -9.65
N ALA A 35 -0.93 -8.14 -9.27
CA ALA A 35 -1.72 -8.29 -8.06
C ALA A 35 -2.97 -9.13 -8.37
N MET A 36 -3.03 -10.35 -7.83
CA MET A 36 -4.21 -11.22 -7.90
C MET A 36 -5.06 -11.04 -6.64
N ILE A 37 -6.29 -10.55 -6.81
CA ILE A 37 -7.08 -10.01 -5.71
C ILE A 37 -8.38 -10.80 -5.54
N HIS A 38 -8.52 -11.43 -4.37
CA HIS A 38 -9.70 -12.18 -3.96
C HIS A 38 -10.28 -11.55 -2.70
N GLY A 39 -11.53 -11.06 -2.77
CA GLY A 39 -12.16 -10.41 -1.62
C GLY A 39 -11.52 -9.06 -1.28
N TYR A 40 -11.26 -8.81 -0.01
CA TYR A 40 -10.88 -7.49 0.47
C TYR A 40 -9.40 -7.15 0.21
N CYS A 41 -9.17 -6.04 -0.51
CA CYS A 41 -7.88 -5.39 -0.70
C CYS A 41 -7.93 -4.05 0.05
N LEU A 42 -7.43 -4.05 1.29
CA LEU A 42 -7.57 -2.90 2.20
C LEU A 42 -6.22 -2.36 2.65
N GLY A 43 -6.17 -1.05 2.80
CA GLY A 43 -5.02 -0.34 3.36
C GLY A 43 -3.72 -0.60 2.61
N GLY A 44 -2.67 -1.10 3.28
CA GLY A 44 -1.39 -1.43 2.64
C GLY A 44 -1.51 -2.48 1.52
N GLY A 45 -2.56 -3.31 1.53
CA GLY A 45 -2.87 -4.19 0.40
C GLY A 45 -3.20 -3.41 -0.88
N VAL A 46 -3.83 -2.24 -0.75
CA VAL A 46 -4.09 -1.33 -1.88
C VAL A 46 -2.78 -0.72 -2.37
N GLU A 47 -1.87 -0.32 -1.48
CA GLU A 47 -0.55 0.23 -1.86
C GLU A 47 0.24 -0.77 -2.68
N ILE A 48 0.33 -2.02 -2.20
CA ILE A 48 1.01 -3.10 -2.93
C ILE A 48 0.32 -3.36 -4.27
N ALA A 49 -1.02 -3.41 -4.29
CA ALA A 49 -1.76 -3.63 -5.53
C ALA A 49 -1.54 -2.51 -6.56
N LEU A 50 -1.35 -1.26 -6.11
CA LEU A 50 -1.03 -0.11 -6.96
C LEU A 50 0.42 -0.12 -7.43
N ALA A 51 1.34 -0.66 -6.62
CA ALA A 51 2.73 -0.86 -7.02
C ALA A 51 2.90 -1.89 -8.15
N CYS A 52 1.96 -2.85 -8.29
CA CYS A 52 1.97 -3.82 -9.40
C CYS A 52 1.58 -3.20 -10.75
N ASP A 53 2.03 -3.82 -11.86
CA ASP A 53 1.70 -3.40 -13.23
C ASP A 53 0.24 -3.69 -13.57
N LEU A 54 -0.22 -4.89 -13.22
CA LEU A 54 -1.57 -5.35 -13.49
C LEU A 54 -2.28 -5.73 -12.19
N ARG A 55 -3.60 -5.56 -12.20
CA ARG A 55 -4.51 -5.98 -11.12
C ARG A 55 -5.58 -6.88 -11.73
N TYR A 56 -5.65 -8.13 -11.28
CA TYR A 56 -6.66 -9.10 -11.69
C TYR A 56 -7.57 -9.44 -10.51
N CYS A 57 -8.83 -9.07 -10.63
CA CYS A 57 -9.77 -9.05 -9.52
C CYS A 57 -10.89 -10.07 -9.72
N GLY A 58 -11.15 -10.88 -8.69
CA GLY A 58 -12.37 -11.69 -8.63
C GLY A 58 -13.62 -10.80 -8.45
N GLN A 59 -14.80 -11.34 -8.75
CA GLN A 59 -16.07 -10.59 -8.60
C GLN A 59 -16.34 -10.10 -7.17
N SER A 60 -15.79 -10.79 -6.17
CA SER A 60 -15.91 -10.41 -4.76
C SER A 60 -14.90 -9.34 -4.32
N ALA A 61 -14.04 -8.87 -5.22
CA ALA A 61 -12.97 -7.94 -4.89
C ALA A 61 -13.53 -6.60 -4.40
N GLN A 62 -13.10 -6.16 -3.22
CA GLN A 62 -13.47 -4.88 -2.64
C GLN A 62 -12.23 -4.13 -2.19
N PHE A 63 -12.14 -2.86 -2.56
CA PHE A 63 -11.01 -1.99 -2.28
C PHE A 63 -11.37 -0.94 -1.26
N GLY A 64 -10.42 -0.55 -0.42
CA GLY A 64 -10.65 0.51 0.53
C GLY A 64 -9.41 0.93 1.30
N ILE A 65 -9.42 2.18 1.76
CA ILE A 65 -8.38 2.74 2.63
C ILE A 65 -9.06 3.12 3.96
N PRO A 66 -9.23 2.16 4.90
CA PRO A 66 -9.90 2.44 6.17
C PRO A 66 -9.19 3.51 7.00
N ALA A 67 -7.87 3.62 6.87
CA ALA A 67 -7.03 4.61 7.54
C ALA A 67 -7.47 6.06 7.23
N ALA A 68 -8.03 6.32 6.04
CA ALA A 68 -8.56 7.63 5.68
C ALA A 68 -9.72 8.07 6.60
N LYS A 69 -10.51 7.11 7.11
CA LYS A 69 -11.58 7.40 8.09
C LYS A 69 -11.04 7.84 9.45
N LEU A 70 -9.76 7.56 9.72
CA LEU A 70 -9.04 7.98 10.93
C LEU A 70 -8.22 9.25 10.70
N GLY A 71 -8.39 9.93 9.56
CA GLY A 71 -7.63 11.13 9.20
C GLY A 71 -6.18 10.87 8.78
N LEU A 72 -5.83 9.61 8.52
CA LEU A 72 -4.47 9.22 8.13
C LEU A 72 -4.38 9.16 6.59
N GLY A 73 -3.39 9.84 6.03
CA GLY A 73 -3.04 9.82 4.61
C GLY A 73 -1.97 8.78 4.29
N TYR A 74 -1.85 8.43 3.01
CA TYR A 74 -0.80 7.55 2.50
C TYR A 74 0.28 8.43 1.86
N ASN A 75 1.55 8.03 1.98
CA ASN A 75 2.67 8.81 1.45
C ASN A 75 2.59 8.87 -0.08
N ILE A 76 2.53 10.07 -0.66
CA ILE A 76 2.36 10.26 -2.11
C ILE A 76 3.60 9.85 -2.91
N GLU A 77 4.80 9.93 -2.33
CA GLU A 77 6.04 9.70 -3.08
C GLU A 77 6.19 8.23 -3.52
N GLY A 78 5.85 7.26 -2.66
CA GLY A 78 5.82 5.83 -3.02
C GLY A 78 4.75 5.43 -4.05
N HIS A 79 3.86 6.35 -4.45
CA HIS A 79 2.73 6.10 -5.34
C HIS A 79 2.82 6.80 -6.71
N LYS A 80 3.91 7.53 -6.99
CA LYS A 80 4.15 8.12 -8.31
C LYS A 80 4.77 7.06 -9.24
N ARG A 81 4.03 6.64 -10.26
CA ARG A 81 4.57 5.90 -11.43
C ARG A 81 4.89 6.86 -12.56
#